data_AF-A0A2G5XBV8-F1
#
_entry.id   AF-A0A2G5XBV8-F1
#
_cell.length_a   1.000
_cell.length_b   1.000
_cell.length_c   1.000
_cell.angle_alpha   90.00
_cell.angle_beta   90.00
_cell.angle_gamma   90.00
#
_symmetry.space_group_name_H-M   'P 1'
#
loop_
_entity.id
_entity.type
_entity.pdbx_description
1 polymer ?
#
loop_
_entity_poly.entity_id
_entity_poly.type
_entity_poly.pdbx_seq_one_letter_code
_entity_poly.pdbx_strand_id
1 'polypeptide(L)'
;MSGENQPNNIVENSLLIVVPYEFVISKTDLSWKELYYGIKCGFIKPDAAIEKAVKLISQEEKISTSLLDLGSLFKHEVSLVEPYLVELAEQEPVQDINNIKEKLLYLILCWLFKYKEQYTNLHAEVPYSLHDSYEKVSVIWEDFDRPVVLEDLFWENYINAPSYFIIDNEPRDLTNFNELWEDFLNTQEKRFLSV
;
A
#
# COMPACT_ATOMS: atom_id res chain seq x y z
N MET A 1 -18.10 -25.06 18.34
CA MET A 1 -16.68 -24.68 18.20
C MET A 1 -16.24 -25.09 16.81
N SER A 2 -16.40 -24.17 15.87
CA SER A 2 -15.96 -24.33 14.50
C SER A 2 -15.04 -23.15 14.27
N GLY A 3 -13.74 -23.36 14.44
CA GLY A 3 -12.74 -22.39 14.01
C GLY A 3 -12.74 -22.42 12.50
N GLU A 4 -13.47 -21.49 11.89
CA GLU A 4 -13.28 -21.18 10.48
C GLU A 4 -11.86 -20.64 10.34
N ASN A 5 -11.01 -21.41 9.65
CA ASN A 5 -9.75 -20.91 9.12
C ASN A 5 -10.09 -19.75 8.19
N GLN A 6 -10.03 -18.52 8.70
CA GLN A 6 -9.95 -17.35 7.84
C GLN A 6 -8.71 -17.53 6.95
N PRO A 7 -8.82 -17.43 5.62
CA PRO A 7 -7.62 -17.40 4.78
C PRO A 7 -6.74 -16.26 5.30
N ASN A 8 -5.44 -16.51 5.45
CA ASN A 8 -4.46 -15.52 5.89
C ASN A 8 -4.56 -14.29 5.00
N ASN A 9 -5.33 -13.28 5.42
CA ASN A 9 -5.60 -12.06 4.68
C ASN A 9 -4.47 -11.03 4.92
N ILE A 10 -3.25 -11.53 5.09
CA ILE A 10 -2.06 -10.74 5.40
C ILE A 10 -1.39 -10.47 4.06
N VAL A 11 -1.52 -9.22 3.61
CA VAL A 11 -0.75 -8.71 2.48
C VAL A 11 0.74 -8.79 2.86
N GLU A 12 1.55 -9.36 1.97
CA GLU A 12 2.99 -9.43 2.14
C GLU A 12 3.65 -8.10 1.73
N ASN A 13 4.92 -7.91 2.10
CA ASN A 13 5.70 -6.75 1.67
C ASN A 13 7.09 -7.23 1.24
N SER A 14 7.09 -8.00 0.17
CA SER A 14 8.25 -8.77 -0.28
C SER A 14 9.39 -7.89 -0.83
N LEU A 15 9.08 -6.64 -1.16
CA LEU A 15 10.06 -5.62 -1.57
C LEU A 15 10.51 -4.71 -0.44
N LEU A 16 10.02 -4.92 0.80
CA LEU A 16 10.28 -4.05 1.96
C LEU A 16 10.00 -2.57 1.67
N ILE A 17 8.96 -2.28 0.89
CA ILE A 17 8.55 -0.92 0.57
C ILE A 17 7.98 -0.28 1.84
N VAL A 18 8.48 0.92 2.14
CA VAL A 18 7.90 1.78 3.17
C VAL A 18 7.65 3.14 2.55
N VAL A 19 6.37 3.48 2.39
CA VAL A 19 5.92 4.75 1.84
C VAL A 19 5.90 5.80 2.96
N PRO A 20 6.69 6.88 2.88
CA PRO A 20 6.67 7.96 3.85
C PRO A 20 5.30 8.65 3.89
N TYR A 21 4.86 9.06 5.08
CA TYR A 21 3.56 9.72 5.25
C TYR A 21 3.45 11.02 4.43
N GLU A 22 4.53 11.79 4.33
CA GLU A 22 4.59 12.98 3.46
C GLU A 22 4.29 12.66 1.99
N PHE A 23 4.76 11.50 1.49
CA PHE A 23 4.44 11.08 0.13
C PHE A 23 2.97 10.68 0.00
N VAL A 24 2.44 9.95 0.98
CA VAL A 24 1.02 9.57 1.04
C VAL A 24 0.14 10.80 0.88
N ILE A 25 0.30 11.81 1.76
CA ILE A 25 -0.53 13.02 1.75
C ILE A 25 -0.32 13.91 0.53
N SER A 26 0.79 13.74 -0.20
CA SER A 26 1.01 14.42 -1.50
C SER A 26 0.19 13.80 -2.63
N LYS A 27 -0.34 12.59 -2.44
CA LYS A 27 -1.13 11.83 -3.43
C LYS A 27 -2.60 11.74 -3.07
N THR A 28 -2.93 11.41 -1.84
CA THR A 28 -4.31 11.34 -1.33
C THR A 28 -4.28 11.33 0.20
N ASP A 29 -5.39 11.64 0.85
CA ASP A 29 -5.51 11.42 2.30
C ASP A 29 -5.92 9.97 2.58
N LEU A 30 -5.54 9.45 3.73
CA LEU A 30 -5.99 8.14 4.20
C LEU A 30 -6.90 8.34 5.39
N SER A 31 -8.05 7.67 5.43
CA SER A 31 -8.86 7.49 6.64
C SER A 31 -8.07 6.74 7.72
N TRP A 32 -8.55 6.75 8.96
CA TRP A 32 -7.90 6.01 10.05
C TRP A 32 -7.88 4.51 9.80
N LYS A 33 -8.95 3.94 9.22
CA LYS A 33 -8.99 2.53 8.79
C LYS A 33 -7.95 2.22 7.72
N GLU A 34 -7.84 3.07 6.70
CA GLU A 34 -6.86 2.88 5.62
C GLU A 34 -5.42 3.00 6.15
N LEU A 35 -5.15 3.98 7.02
CA LEU A 35 -3.84 4.17 7.63
C LEU A 35 -3.47 3.01 8.55
N TYR A 36 -4.39 2.54 9.39
CA TYR A 36 -4.22 1.36 10.22
C TYR A 36 -3.88 0.13 9.38
N TYR A 37 -4.61 -0.09 8.28
CA TYR A 37 -4.34 -1.19 7.38
C TYR A 37 -2.94 -1.10 6.77
N GLY A 38 -2.54 0.06 6.26
CA GLY A 38 -1.20 0.28 5.70
C GLY A 38 -0.06 0.07 6.70
N ILE A 39 -0.26 0.44 7.97
CA ILE A 39 0.70 0.18 9.05
C ILE A 39 0.77 -1.32 9.36
N LYS A 40 -0.38 -1.99 9.46
CA LYS A 40 -0.46 -3.41 9.78
C LYS A 40 0.15 -4.31 8.70
N CYS A 41 0.13 -3.86 7.45
CA CYS A 41 0.80 -4.50 6.32
C CYS A 41 2.28 -4.09 6.16
N GLY A 42 2.79 -3.18 7.00
CA GLY A 42 4.20 -2.76 6.99
C GLY A 42 4.59 -1.82 5.86
N PHE A 43 3.64 -1.30 5.07
CA PHE A 43 3.92 -0.33 4.01
C PHE A 43 3.99 1.11 4.51
N ILE A 44 3.47 1.38 5.70
CA ILE A 44 3.51 2.69 6.35
C ILE A 44 4.05 2.52 7.77
N LYS A 45 4.89 3.42 8.24
CA LYS A 45 5.39 3.37 9.62
C LYS A 45 4.34 3.89 10.62
N PRO A 46 4.31 3.38 11.87
CA PRO A 46 3.35 3.84 12.87
C PRO A 46 3.43 5.34 13.21
N ASP A 47 4.59 5.98 13.03
CA ASP A 47 4.74 7.43 13.28
C ASP A 47 3.90 8.29 12.33
N ALA A 48 3.48 7.74 11.18
CA ALA A 48 2.50 8.39 10.29
C ALA A 48 1.17 8.70 11.01
N ALA A 49 0.73 7.86 11.95
CA ALA A 49 -0.50 8.09 12.72
C ALA A 49 -0.37 9.27 13.68
N ILE A 50 0.82 9.43 14.29
CA ILE A 50 1.15 10.59 15.13
C ILE A 50 1.15 11.85 14.26
N GLU A 51 1.82 11.83 13.10
CA GLU A 51 1.87 12.97 12.18
C GLU A 51 0.48 13.39 11.70
N LYS A 52 -0.37 12.42 11.35
CA LYS A 52 -1.77 12.67 10.99
C LYS A 52 -2.55 13.32 12.15
N ALA A 53 -2.42 12.78 13.35
CA ALA A 53 -3.11 13.28 14.53
C ALA A 53 -2.72 14.73 14.84
N VAL A 54 -1.43 15.05 14.85
CA VAL A 54 -0.92 16.41 15.05
C VAL A 54 -1.50 17.38 14.02
N LYS A 55 -1.57 16.98 12.75
CA LYS A 55 -2.15 17.80 11.68
C LYS A 55 -3.64 18.08 11.93
N LEU A 56 -4.42 17.07 12.30
CA LEU A 56 -5.87 17.20 12.53
C LEU A 56 -6.21 18.00 13.78
N ILE A 57 -5.45 17.83 14.88
CA ILE A 57 -5.59 18.64 16.10
C ILE A 57 -5.52 20.15 15.79
N SER A 58 -4.68 20.55 14.84
CA SER A 58 -4.54 21.95 14.44
C SER A 58 -5.71 22.49 13.60
N GLN A 59 -6.62 21.61 13.15
CA GLN A 59 -7.66 21.91 12.16
C GLN A 59 -9.08 21.69 12.68
N GLU A 60 -9.28 20.84 13.69
CA GLU A 60 -10.61 20.46 14.19
C GLU A 60 -11.12 21.36 15.33
N GLU A 61 -12.42 21.73 15.27
CA GLU A 61 -13.09 22.45 16.37
C GLU A 61 -13.40 21.55 17.58
N LYS A 62 -13.51 20.22 17.38
CA LYS A 62 -13.80 19.23 18.43
C LYS A 62 -12.89 18.02 18.30
N ILE A 63 -11.93 17.92 19.19
CA ILE A 63 -10.91 16.88 19.20
C ILE A 63 -11.36 15.76 20.14
N SER A 64 -11.35 14.51 19.68
CA SER A 64 -11.59 13.35 20.55
C SER A 64 -10.38 13.10 21.46
N THR A 65 -10.60 12.48 22.62
CA THR A 65 -9.52 12.15 23.55
C THR A 65 -8.45 11.29 22.88
N SER A 66 -8.84 10.27 22.11
CA SER A 66 -7.92 9.38 21.41
C SER A 66 -7.10 10.10 20.34
N LEU A 67 -7.68 11.11 19.67
CA LEU A 67 -6.95 11.94 18.71
C LEU A 67 -5.88 12.78 19.43
N LEU A 68 -6.23 13.39 20.56
CA LEU A 68 -5.31 14.19 21.37
C LEU A 68 -4.18 13.33 21.95
N ASP A 69 -4.51 12.18 22.51
CA ASP A 69 -3.55 11.25 23.10
C ASP A 69 -2.56 10.75 22.04
N LEU A 70 -3.07 10.34 20.86
CA LEU A 70 -2.22 9.91 19.74
C LEU A 70 -1.29 11.02 19.26
N GLY A 71 -1.81 12.25 19.10
CA GLY A 71 -1.01 13.40 18.67
C GLY A 71 -0.01 13.92 19.73
N SER A 72 -0.16 13.48 20.98
CA SER A 72 0.75 13.83 22.08
C SER A 72 1.95 12.88 22.19
N LEU A 73 1.93 11.75 21.49
CA LEU A 73 3.04 10.80 21.46
C LEU A 73 4.25 11.36 20.70
N PHE A 74 5.45 11.03 21.16
CA PHE A 74 6.67 11.25 20.41
C PHE A 74 6.95 10.11 19.42
N LYS A 75 7.74 10.38 18.38
CA LYS A 75 8.12 9.36 17.37
C LYS A 75 8.84 8.12 17.92
N HIS A 76 9.42 8.19 19.12
CA HIS A 76 10.05 7.04 19.75
C HIS A 76 9.06 6.18 20.57
N GLU A 77 7.82 6.64 20.73
CA GLU A 77 6.75 5.97 21.47
C GLU A 77 5.78 5.22 20.52
N VAL A 78 6.25 4.85 19.33
CA VAL A 78 5.45 4.15 18.31
C VAL A 78 4.79 2.86 18.79
N SER A 79 5.32 2.23 19.85
CA SER A 79 4.70 1.06 20.49
C SER A 79 3.36 1.36 21.17
N LEU A 80 3.06 2.63 21.44
CA LEU A 80 1.81 3.08 22.06
C LEU A 80 0.76 3.53 21.03
N VAL A 81 1.10 3.57 19.73
CA VAL A 81 0.22 4.08 18.67
C VAL A 81 -1.00 3.18 18.45
N GLU A 82 -0.80 1.86 18.45
CA GLU A 82 -1.80 0.90 17.98
C GLU A 82 -3.14 1.00 18.72
N PRO A 83 -3.22 1.07 20.06
CA PRO A 83 -4.50 1.18 20.76
C PRO A 83 -5.33 2.40 20.34
N TYR A 84 -4.71 3.58 20.23
CA TYR A 84 -5.41 4.80 19.84
C TYR A 84 -5.85 4.77 18.37
N LEU A 85 -4.99 4.23 17.51
CA LEU A 85 -5.27 4.09 16.09
C LEU A 85 -6.43 3.13 15.83
N VAL A 86 -6.49 2.01 16.55
CA VAL A 86 -7.61 1.07 16.49
C VAL A 86 -8.91 1.75 16.91
N GLU A 87 -8.91 2.49 18.02
CA GLU A 87 -10.10 3.21 18.49
C GLU A 87 -10.60 4.23 17.46
N LEU A 88 -9.69 5.03 16.88
CA LEU A 88 -10.03 6.00 15.84
C LEU A 88 -10.54 5.32 14.56
N ALA A 89 -9.94 4.20 14.17
CA ALA A 89 -10.39 3.41 13.03
C ALA A 89 -11.78 2.80 13.27
N GLU A 90 -12.09 2.30 14.47
CA GLU A 90 -13.39 1.71 14.79
C GLU A 90 -14.54 2.72 14.77
N GLN A 91 -14.27 4.00 15.01
CA GLN A 91 -15.25 5.09 14.95
C GLN A 91 -15.65 5.46 13.52
N GLU A 92 -14.86 5.08 12.51
CA GLU A 92 -15.18 5.37 11.11
C GLU A 92 -16.25 4.42 10.55
N PRO A 93 -17.06 4.85 9.57
CA PRO A 93 -18.00 3.99 8.87
C PRO A 93 -17.35 2.72 8.31
N VAL A 94 -18.12 1.65 8.16
CA VAL A 94 -17.64 0.42 7.51
C VAL A 94 -17.20 0.77 6.08
N GLN A 95 -16.00 0.31 5.71
CA GLN A 95 -15.42 0.49 4.40
C GLN A 95 -15.23 -0.88 3.75
N ASP A 96 -15.35 -0.95 2.42
CA ASP A 96 -14.98 -2.15 1.67
C ASP A 96 -13.48 -2.36 1.75
N ILE A 97 -13.06 -3.53 2.24
CA ILE A 97 -11.66 -3.91 2.37
C ILE A 97 -10.94 -3.91 1.02
N ASN A 98 -11.63 -4.23 -0.07
CA ASN A 98 -11.04 -4.19 -1.40
C ASN A 98 -10.71 -2.76 -1.81
N ASN A 99 -11.57 -1.80 -1.48
CA ASN A 99 -11.30 -0.38 -1.75
C ASN A 99 -10.10 0.13 -0.93
N ILE A 100 -9.96 -0.30 0.33
CA ILE A 100 -8.77 0.01 1.15
C ILE A 100 -7.50 -0.57 0.50
N LYS A 101 -7.54 -1.85 0.12
CA LYS A 101 -6.41 -2.54 -0.54
C LYS A 101 -6.02 -1.84 -1.84
N GLU A 102 -6.97 -1.51 -2.70
CA GLU A 102 -6.71 -0.85 -3.99
C GLU A 102 -6.12 0.55 -3.82
N LYS A 103 -6.58 1.32 -2.83
CA LYS A 103 -6.01 2.64 -2.54
C LYS A 103 -4.58 2.54 -2.00
N LEU A 104 -4.32 1.59 -1.12
CA LEU A 104 -2.98 1.32 -0.61
C LEU A 104 -2.05 0.85 -1.74
N LEU A 105 -2.53 -0.05 -2.59
CA LEU A 105 -1.83 -0.54 -3.78
C LEU A 105 -1.45 0.61 -4.73
N TYR A 106 -2.38 1.52 -5.00
CA TYR A 106 -2.10 2.72 -5.79
C TYR A 106 -0.93 3.55 -5.20
N LEU A 107 -0.94 3.80 -3.88
CA LEU A 107 0.13 4.55 -3.21
C LEU A 107 1.49 3.85 -3.32
N ILE A 108 1.51 2.52 -3.11
CA ILE A 108 2.71 1.70 -3.22
C ILE A 108 3.26 1.73 -4.65
N LEU A 109 2.39 1.58 -5.65
CA LEU A 109 2.78 1.62 -7.06
C LEU A 109 3.25 3.02 -7.49
N CYS A 110 2.65 4.09 -6.97
CA CYS A 110 3.17 5.46 -7.17
C CYS A 110 4.58 5.62 -6.59
N TRP A 111 4.81 5.13 -5.38
CA TRP A 111 6.13 5.17 -4.75
C TRP A 111 7.15 4.35 -5.54
N LEU A 112 6.79 3.11 -5.87
CA LEU A 112 7.63 2.19 -6.63
C LEU A 112 7.95 2.76 -8.01
N PHE A 113 7.00 3.37 -8.73
CA PHE A 113 7.26 3.98 -10.04
C PHE A 113 8.35 5.05 -9.99
N LYS A 114 8.32 5.88 -8.94
CA LYS A 114 9.28 6.97 -8.71
C LYS A 114 10.66 6.47 -8.31
N TYR A 115 10.74 5.38 -7.54
CA TYR A 115 11.98 4.88 -6.96
C TYR A 115 12.36 3.47 -7.40
N LYS A 116 11.80 2.98 -8.51
CA LYS A 116 11.93 1.59 -9.00
C LYS A 116 13.37 1.08 -9.06
N GLU A 117 14.33 1.94 -9.39
CA GLU A 117 15.76 1.59 -9.45
C GLU A 117 16.36 1.19 -8.09
N GLN A 118 15.70 1.51 -6.98
CA GLN A 118 16.13 1.15 -5.62
C GLN A 118 15.66 -0.25 -5.20
N TYR A 119 14.67 -0.81 -5.90
CA TYR A 119 14.01 -2.07 -5.55
C TYR A 119 14.47 -3.21 -6.47
N THR A 120 15.76 -3.55 -6.39
CA THR A 120 16.39 -4.55 -7.28
C THR A 120 16.40 -5.95 -6.71
N ASN A 121 15.88 -6.17 -5.50
CA ASN A 121 15.88 -7.47 -4.85
C ASN A 121 14.52 -7.80 -4.25
N LEU A 122 14.05 -9.01 -4.51
CA LEU A 122 12.96 -9.67 -3.80
C LEU A 122 13.52 -10.27 -2.50
N HIS A 123 12.92 -9.90 -1.37
CA HIS A 123 13.29 -10.42 -0.06
C HIS A 123 12.45 -11.65 0.30
N ALA A 124 12.81 -12.80 -0.28
CA ALA A 124 12.24 -14.10 0.06
C ALA A 124 13.25 -14.96 0.86
N GLU A 125 12.93 -16.24 1.12
CA GLU A 125 13.86 -17.20 1.74
C GLU A 125 15.21 -17.26 0.99
N VAL A 126 15.16 -17.07 -0.33
CA VAL A 126 16.33 -16.87 -1.19
C VAL A 126 16.18 -15.51 -1.88
N PRO A 127 17.15 -14.58 -1.77
CA PRO A 127 17.09 -13.31 -2.48
C PRO A 127 17.13 -13.52 -4.00
N TYR A 128 16.23 -12.86 -4.71
CA TYR A 128 16.24 -12.85 -6.17
C TYR A 128 16.39 -11.43 -6.70
N SER A 129 17.22 -11.24 -7.73
CA SER A 129 17.35 -9.95 -8.39
C SER A 129 16.16 -9.71 -9.33
N LEU A 130 15.65 -8.48 -9.31
CA LEU A 130 14.57 -8.00 -10.16
C LEU A 130 15.14 -7.07 -11.21
N HIS A 131 14.92 -7.39 -12.47
CA HIS A 131 15.59 -6.78 -13.61
C HIS A 131 14.82 -5.59 -14.19
N ASP A 132 13.49 -5.64 -14.17
CA ASP A 132 12.66 -4.66 -14.85
C ASP A 132 11.48 -4.18 -13.99
N SER A 133 10.72 -3.21 -14.51
CA SER A 133 9.53 -2.67 -13.84
C SER A 133 8.41 -3.70 -13.71
N TYR A 134 8.25 -4.59 -14.69
CA TYR A 134 7.21 -5.60 -14.70
C TYR A 134 7.39 -6.54 -13.52
N GLU A 135 8.58 -7.07 -13.30
CA GLU A 135 8.85 -7.99 -12.18
C GLU A 135 8.56 -7.35 -10.83
N LYS A 136 8.92 -6.08 -10.66
CA LYS A 136 8.65 -5.34 -9.42
C LYS A 136 7.15 -5.16 -9.19
N VAL A 137 6.39 -4.82 -10.24
CA VAL A 137 4.93 -4.68 -10.14
C VAL A 137 4.25 -6.04 -9.95
N SER A 138 4.75 -7.11 -10.57
CA SER A 138 4.26 -8.48 -10.37
C SER A 138 4.42 -8.95 -8.92
N VAL A 139 5.56 -8.65 -8.27
CA VAL A 139 5.74 -8.97 -6.84
C VAL A 139 4.66 -8.28 -6.00
N ILE A 140 4.41 -7.00 -6.25
CA ILE A 140 3.35 -6.26 -5.52
C ILE A 140 1.95 -6.81 -5.85
N TRP A 141 1.71 -7.25 -7.09
CA TRP A 141 0.45 -7.88 -7.46
C TRP A 141 0.22 -9.19 -6.69
N GLU A 142 1.25 -10.03 -6.55
CA GLU A 142 1.21 -11.26 -5.74
C GLU A 142 1.03 -10.96 -4.25
N ASP A 143 1.78 -10.00 -3.70
CA ASP A 143 1.70 -9.57 -2.28
C ASP A 143 0.25 -9.19 -1.88
N PHE A 144 -0.54 -8.69 -2.84
CA PHE A 144 -1.93 -8.27 -2.67
C PHE A 144 -2.98 -9.33 -3.03
N ASP A 145 -2.59 -10.59 -3.29
CA ASP A 145 -3.47 -11.68 -3.74
C ASP A 145 -4.13 -11.38 -5.10
N ARG A 146 -3.32 -10.82 -6.01
CA ARG A 146 -3.64 -10.58 -7.43
C ARG A 146 -4.97 -9.85 -7.67
N PRO A 147 -5.14 -8.62 -7.15
CA PRO A 147 -6.36 -7.87 -7.36
C PRO A 147 -6.62 -7.63 -8.86
N VAL A 148 -7.89 -7.80 -9.25
CA VAL A 148 -8.38 -7.62 -10.63
C VAL A 148 -8.03 -6.24 -11.19
N VAL A 149 -7.92 -5.22 -10.34
CA VAL A 149 -7.59 -3.85 -10.73
C VAL A 149 -6.25 -3.72 -11.49
N LEU A 150 -5.32 -4.67 -11.34
CA LEU A 150 -4.05 -4.67 -12.07
C LEU A 150 -4.07 -5.59 -13.31
N GLU A 151 -5.14 -6.35 -13.57
CA GLU A 151 -5.18 -7.29 -14.69
C GLU A 151 -4.85 -6.61 -16.02
N ASP A 152 -5.31 -5.37 -16.24
CA ASP A 152 -5.04 -4.61 -17.46
C ASP A 152 -3.54 -4.32 -17.68
N LEU A 153 -2.72 -4.27 -16.62
CA LEU A 153 -1.27 -4.15 -16.74
C LEU A 153 -0.60 -5.45 -17.21
N PHE A 154 -1.26 -6.58 -17.03
CA PHE A 154 -0.72 -7.92 -17.27
C PHE A 154 -1.33 -8.63 -18.48
N TRP A 155 -2.62 -8.40 -18.78
CA TRP A 155 -3.42 -9.26 -19.66
C TRP A 155 -3.36 -8.85 -21.15
N GLU A 156 -3.43 -7.55 -21.47
CA GLU A 156 -3.62 -7.14 -22.88
C GLU A 156 -2.34 -7.12 -23.73
N ASN A 157 -1.15 -7.11 -23.12
CA ASN A 157 0.13 -7.02 -23.86
C ASN A 157 1.13 -8.17 -23.60
N TYR A 158 0.89 -9.02 -22.59
CA TYR A 158 1.80 -10.10 -22.20
C TYR A 158 1.11 -11.45 -22.23
N ILE A 159 0.57 -11.84 -23.39
CA ILE A 159 -0.19 -13.10 -23.59
C ILE A 159 0.58 -14.39 -23.23
N ASN A 160 1.87 -14.32 -22.90
CA ASN A 160 2.65 -15.45 -22.38
C ASN A 160 3.14 -15.27 -20.93
N ALA A 161 2.62 -14.28 -20.20
CA ALA A 161 2.91 -14.14 -18.78
C ALA A 161 2.33 -15.36 -18.02
N PRO A 162 3.16 -16.08 -17.25
CA PRO A 162 2.71 -17.23 -16.49
C PRO A 162 1.61 -16.86 -15.49
N SER A 163 0.75 -17.82 -15.14
CA SER A 163 -0.33 -17.65 -14.15
C SER A 163 0.16 -17.47 -12.70
N TYR A 164 1.46 -17.25 -12.53
CA TYR A 164 2.17 -17.01 -11.28
C TYR A 164 3.45 -16.22 -11.59
N PHE A 165 3.94 -15.45 -10.63
CA PHE A 165 5.24 -14.78 -10.76
C PHE A 165 6.35 -15.79 -11.10
N ILE A 166 6.94 -15.62 -12.29
CA ILE A 166 8.15 -16.32 -12.70
C ILE A 166 9.22 -15.26 -12.93
N ILE A 167 10.36 -15.46 -12.27
CA ILE A 167 11.60 -14.80 -12.67
C ILE A 167 12.11 -15.60 -13.86
N ASP A 168 11.67 -15.17 -15.04
CA ASP A 168 12.11 -15.77 -16.30
C ASP A 168 13.23 -14.93 -16.91
N ASN A 169 14.29 -15.61 -17.33
CA ASN A 169 15.42 -15.01 -18.05
C ASN A 169 15.09 -14.78 -19.54
N GLU A 170 13.94 -15.25 -20.01
CA GLU A 170 13.49 -14.99 -21.38
C GLU A 170 13.17 -13.50 -21.60
N PRO A 171 13.60 -12.91 -22.75
CA PRO A 171 13.32 -11.53 -23.06
C PRO A 171 11.82 -11.28 -23.22
N ARG A 172 11.26 -10.40 -22.40
CA ARG A 172 9.87 -9.92 -22.48
C ARG A 172 9.83 -8.63 -23.29
N ASP A 173 8.85 -8.47 -24.17
CA ASP A 173 8.62 -7.21 -24.87
C ASP A 173 7.95 -6.20 -23.94
N LEU A 174 8.75 -5.46 -23.17
CA LEU A 174 8.29 -4.46 -22.21
C LEU A 174 8.19 -3.04 -22.82
N THR A 175 8.17 -2.92 -24.16
CA THR A 175 8.35 -1.64 -24.87
C THR A 175 7.40 -0.53 -24.37
N ASN A 176 6.21 -0.88 -23.88
CA ASN A 176 5.22 0.08 -23.38
C ASN A 176 4.82 -0.13 -21.90
N PHE A 177 5.50 -0.98 -21.13
CA PHE A 177 5.06 -1.30 -19.76
C PHE A 177 4.98 -0.06 -18.87
N ASN A 178 5.99 0.80 -18.92
CA ASN A 178 6.03 1.99 -18.08
C ASN A 178 4.92 2.99 -18.44
N GLU A 179 4.54 3.07 -19.71
CA GLU A 179 3.43 3.93 -20.17
C GLU A 179 2.08 3.39 -19.66
N LEU A 180 1.85 2.08 -19.77
CA LEU A 180 0.66 1.43 -19.21
C LEU A 180 0.57 1.60 -17.69
N TRP A 181 1.70 1.46 -17.00
CA TRP A 181 1.77 1.68 -15.56
C TRP A 181 1.46 3.13 -15.21
N GLU A 182 2.02 4.10 -15.94
CA GLU A 182 1.71 5.52 -15.73
C GLU A 182 0.23 5.83 -15.98
N ASP A 183 -0.37 5.28 -17.04
CA ASP A 183 -1.80 5.43 -17.35
C ASP A 183 -2.70 4.83 -16.26
N PHE A 184 -2.33 3.67 -15.72
CA PHE A 184 -2.98 3.08 -14.55
C PHE A 184 -2.92 4.02 -13.34
N LEU A 185 -1.73 4.55 -13.02
CA LEU A 185 -1.55 5.47 -11.89
C LEU A 185 -2.38 6.74 -12.08
N ASN A 186 -2.43 7.31 -13.27
CA ASN A 186 -3.24 8.48 -13.60
C ASN A 186 -4.74 8.21 -13.45
N THR A 187 -5.18 6.99 -13.76
CA THR A 187 -6.58 6.56 -13.60
C THR A 187 -6.96 6.42 -12.13
N GLN A 188 -6.10 5.77 -11.32
CA GLN A 188 -6.34 5.62 -9.89
C GLN A 188 -6.22 6.95 -9.13
N GLU A 189 -5.30 7.84 -9.54
CA GLU A 189 -5.18 9.18 -8.96
C GLU A 189 -6.49 9.96 -9.10
N LYS A 190 -7.12 9.95 -10.29
CA LYS A 190 -8.45 10.55 -10.50
C LYS A 190 -9.51 9.91 -9.59
N ARG A 191 -9.51 8.58 -9.44
CA ARG A 191 -10.45 7.87 -8.57
C ARG A 191 -10.32 8.30 -7.11
N PHE A 192 -9.11 8.43 -6.59
CA PHE A 192 -8.86 8.68 -5.16
C PHE A 192 -8.69 10.16 -4.78
N LEU A 193 -8.58 11.07 -5.75
CA LEU A 193 -8.64 12.52 -5.53
C LEU A 193 -10.06 13.10 -5.59
N SER A 194 -11.02 12.39 -6.19
CA SER A 194 -12.37 12.90 -6.45
C SER A 194 -13.33 12.87 -5.24
N VAL A 195 -12.81 12.98 -4.01
CA VAL A 195 -13.61 12.92 -2.76
C VAL A 195 -13.72 14.28 -2.09
#